data_AF-A0A9J7AVM9-F1
#
_entry.id   AF-A0A9J7AVM9-F1
#
_cell.length_a   1.000
_cell.length_b   1.000
_cell.length_c   1.000
_cell.angle_alpha   90.00
_cell.angle_beta   90.00
_cell.angle_gamma   90.00
#
_symmetry.space_group_name_H-M   'P 1'
#
loop_
_entity.id
_entity.type
_entity.pdbx_description
1 polymer ?
#
loop_
_entity_poly.entity_id
_entity_poly.type
_entity_poly.pdbx_seq_one_letter_code
_entity_poly.pdbx_strand_id
1 'polypeptide(L)'
;MSTLLSREFVYHFDAPRTLVWEALADTKRYNESIGLPKHEIREEEQPDGSVRFFATAKLGPVTLHWEDIPQEWASGRWFRHRRLFLKGPLKQLNVFVRFEDEGEGCVVHYRIDVEPAGLLGGLIARKGIFATTERNFHQVSENVEAWAKEQAETPYPTEPVTLDETHSRRLETALGRVDASRYGHGLGRRLAEWLLSAQEVDLMSIRPLKLARMWEEEERHVIELCLEAVKDGLLESRWDLLCPRCKGAKLTTSGLDELPEGAHCPSCNISYDRDFARNVELTFQPAAGIRKVVHGEFCLFGPMSTPHVRLQVRVAPGGSESVETALAPGSYRIRTLEPGPERILDFSGGGFPALSIGEAEIAVETEEPELGTVTLRNRCERPRVVIVEARDWAEDALTAHRVTTMQAFRNLFAEDVLRGGDEVGIAHITLMFTDLSGSTALYEKIGDAPAYGLVREHFDFLSRIVRDNDGGVIKTIGDAVMAAFTEPGNGIKAALEIREHVAEFNRAHRSNPIGLKLGLHAGPCIAVTLNGRLDYFGGTVNMAARLQGEAGPGEIVISEAIAADPAAAEMLKSQWLEADRQAIRGFKDPVSFRRLPPGGTAIKSASE
;
A
#
# COMPACT_ATOMS: atom_id res chain seq x y z
N MET A 1 39.97 -6.59 -30.38
CA MET A 1 39.52 -5.66 -29.33
C MET A 1 38.02 -5.47 -29.51
N SER A 2 37.23 -5.70 -28.46
CA SER A 2 35.78 -5.48 -28.53
C SER A 2 35.54 -3.96 -28.43
N THR A 3 34.89 -3.37 -29.42
CA THR A 3 34.60 -1.92 -29.44
C THR A 3 33.21 -1.71 -28.87
N LEU A 4 33.08 -0.83 -27.88
CA LEU A 4 31.79 -0.35 -27.39
C LEU A 4 31.08 0.41 -28.53
N LEU A 5 29.86 0.01 -28.85
CA LEU A 5 29.03 0.66 -29.86
C LEU A 5 27.95 1.49 -29.16
N SER A 6 27.79 2.75 -29.53
CA SER A 6 26.82 3.66 -28.91
C SER A 6 25.87 4.27 -29.93
N ARG A 7 24.60 4.42 -29.54
CA ARG A 7 23.55 5.15 -30.25
C ARG A 7 22.72 5.96 -29.27
N GLU A 8 22.40 7.18 -29.65
CA GLU A 8 21.51 8.07 -28.92
C GLU A 8 20.38 8.49 -29.85
N PHE A 9 19.17 8.48 -29.31
CA PHE A 9 17.94 8.93 -29.96
C PHE A 9 17.36 10.05 -29.10
N VAL A 10 16.82 11.08 -29.74
CA VAL A 10 16.28 12.27 -29.07
C VAL A 10 14.82 12.42 -29.47
N TYR A 11 13.95 12.59 -28.48
CA TYR A 11 12.52 12.73 -28.65
C TYR A 11 12.03 13.96 -27.91
N HIS A 12 11.18 14.74 -28.58
CA HIS A 12 10.58 15.96 -28.03
C HIS A 12 9.12 15.66 -27.71
N PHE A 13 8.66 16.13 -26.56
CA PHE A 13 7.30 15.98 -26.06
C PHE A 13 6.74 17.36 -25.74
N ASP A 14 5.49 17.63 -26.13
CA ASP A 14 4.81 18.86 -25.72
C ASP A 14 4.40 18.79 -24.23
N ALA A 15 4.35 17.57 -23.68
CA ALA A 15 3.97 17.31 -22.31
C ALA A 15 5.10 17.60 -21.29
N PRO A 16 4.75 17.99 -20.05
CA PRO A 16 5.73 18.31 -19.03
C PRO A 16 6.54 17.08 -18.63
N ARG A 17 7.81 17.31 -18.30
CA ARG A 17 8.79 16.28 -17.91
C ARG A 17 8.28 15.29 -16.86
N THR A 18 7.54 15.76 -15.86
CA THR A 18 7.02 14.92 -14.78
C THR A 18 6.09 13.83 -15.29
N LEU A 19 5.20 14.18 -16.23
CA LEU A 19 4.24 13.25 -16.81
C LEU A 19 4.92 12.24 -17.73
N VAL A 20 5.85 12.70 -18.58
CA VAL A 20 6.62 11.83 -19.48
C VAL A 20 7.55 10.89 -18.69
N TRP A 21 8.11 11.36 -17.58
CA TRP A 21 8.88 10.54 -16.65
C TRP A 21 8.05 9.39 -16.07
N GLU A 22 6.84 9.67 -15.58
CA GLU A 22 5.99 8.66 -14.95
C GLU A 22 5.69 7.49 -15.89
N ALA A 23 5.52 7.76 -17.18
CA ALA A 23 5.37 6.73 -18.19
C ALA A 23 6.72 6.05 -18.51
N LEU A 24 7.71 6.79 -19.03
CA LEU A 24 8.93 6.19 -19.60
C LEU A 24 9.87 5.58 -18.55
N ALA A 25 9.79 6.00 -17.28
CA ALA A 25 10.54 5.39 -16.19
C ALA A 25 9.87 4.11 -15.64
N ASP A 26 8.65 3.78 -16.06
CA ASP A 26 8.02 2.47 -15.81
C ASP A 26 8.58 1.41 -16.77
N THR A 27 9.81 1.02 -16.46
CA THR A 27 10.54 -0.01 -17.21
C THR A 27 9.84 -1.37 -17.26
N LYS A 28 8.93 -1.69 -16.32
CA LYS A 28 8.17 -2.95 -16.36
C LYS A 28 7.11 -2.88 -17.46
N ARG A 29 6.28 -1.83 -17.45
CA ARG A 29 5.27 -1.59 -18.49
C ARG A 29 5.88 -1.39 -19.86
N TYR A 30 6.97 -0.62 -19.93
CA TYR A 30 7.74 -0.43 -21.16
C TYR A 30 8.16 -1.79 -21.73
N ASN A 31 8.87 -2.60 -20.94
CA ASN A 31 9.39 -3.91 -21.39
C ASN A 31 8.26 -4.86 -21.81
N GLU A 32 7.14 -4.89 -21.10
CA GLU A 32 5.96 -5.67 -21.48
C GLU A 32 5.40 -5.20 -22.83
N SER A 33 5.18 -3.89 -23.00
CA SER A 33 4.57 -3.32 -24.20
C SER A 33 5.36 -3.59 -25.49
N ILE A 34 6.69 -3.69 -25.38
CA ILE A 34 7.57 -3.99 -26.52
C ILE A 34 7.82 -5.50 -26.71
N GLY A 35 7.11 -6.35 -25.96
CA GLY A 35 7.15 -7.80 -26.08
C GLY A 35 8.43 -8.45 -25.58
N LEU A 36 9.15 -7.83 -24.63
CA LEU A 36 10.31 -8.49 -24.02
C LEU A 36 9.86 -9.65 -23.13
N PRO A 37 10.58 -10.80 -23.15
CA PRO A 37 10.21 -11.93 -22.31
C PRO A 37 10.43 -11.61 -20.84
N LYS A 38 9.63 -12.21 -19.96
CA LYS A 38 9.91 -12.23 -18.53
C LYS A 38 11.22 -12.97 -18.25
N HIS A 39 11.91 -12.53 -17.21
CA HIS A 39 13.18 -13.11 -16.78
C HIS A 39 13.02 -13.84 -15.45
N GLU A 40 13.79 -14.92 -15.30
CA GLU A 40 14.00 -15.58 -14.01
C GLU A 40 15.15 -14.87 -13.29
N ILE A 41 14.91 -14.40 -12.08
CA ILE A 41 15.93 -13.72 -11.25
C ILE A 41 16.46 -14.69 -10.19
N ARG A 42 17.76 -14.58 -9.96
CA ARG A 42 18.46 -15.25 -8.87
C ARG A 42 19.33 -14.24 -8.14
N GLU A 43 19.25 -14.25 -6.83
CA GLU A 43 19.96 -13.31 -5.96
C GLU A 43 21.05 -14.08 -5.20
N GLU A 44 22.25 -13.53 -5.15
CA GLU A 44 23.38 -14.11 -4.42
C GLU A 44 23.88 -13.13 -3.36
N GLU A 45 23.61 -13.44 -2.10
CA GLU A 45 24.19 -12.76 -0.95
C GLU A 45 25.71 -12.98 -0.91
N GLN A 46 26.45 -11.90 -0.65
CA GLN A 46 27.90 -11.90 -0.53
C GLN A 46 28.31 -11.85 0.94
N PRO A 47 29.53 -12.34 1.30
CA PRO A 47 30.02 -12.30 2.69
C PRO A 47 30.11 -10.90 3.29
N ASP A 48 30.15 -9.86 2.46
CA ASP A 48 30.16 -8.45 2.88
C ASP A 48 28.77 -7.84 3.04
N GLY A 49 27.71 -8.64 2.88
CA GLY A 49 26.33 -8.20 2.98
C GLY A 49 25.74 -7.65 1.68
N SER A 50 26.55 -7.38 0.65
CA SER A 50 26.05 -6.98 -0.66
C SER A 50 25.32 -8.14 -1.36
N VAL A 51 24.53 -7.82 -2.38
CA VAL A 51 23.74 -8.81 -3.14
C VAL A 51 24.05 -8.63 -4.62
N ARG A 52 24.33 -9.74 -5.30
CA ARG A 52 24.50 -9.79 -6.75
C ARG A 52 23.25 -10.36 -7.39
N PHE A 53 22.81 -9.75 -8.49
CA PHE A 53 21.56 -10.09 -9.15
C PHE A 53 21.86 -10.71 -10.50
N PHE A 54 21.40 -11.94 -10.71
CA PHE A 54 21.54 -12.64 -11.97
C PHE A 54 20.18 -12.85 -12.59
N ALA A 55 20.10 -12.74 -13.90
CA ALA A 55 18.87 -12.99 -14.64
C ALA A 55 19.12 -13.91 -15.83
N THR A 56 18.10 -14.71 -16.12
CA THR A 56 18.08 -15.65 -17.24
C THR A 56 16.82 -15.45 -18.06
N ALA A 57 16.96 -15.43 -19.39
CA ALA A 57 15.85 -15.31 -20.31
C ALA A 57 16.08 -16.11 -21.58
N LYS A 58 14.99 -16.53 -22.21
CA LYS A 58 15.01 -17.17 -23.53
C LYS A 58 14.46 -16.20 -24.58
N LEU A 59 15.25 -15.97 -25.62
CA LEU A 59 14.83 -15.27 -26.82
C LEU A 59 14.82 -16.27 -27.97
N GLY A 60 13.67 -16.90 -28.19
CA GLY A 60 13.54 -18.05 -29.08
C GLY A 60 14.51 -19.18 -28.67
N PRO A 61 15.41 -19.65 -29.55
CA PRO A 61 16.38 -20.71 -29.22
C PRO A 61 17.59 -20.22 -28.40
N VAL A 62 17.77 -18.90 -28.24
CA VAL A 62 18.94 -18.33 -27.56
C VAL A 62 18.65 -18.14 -26.08
N THR A 63 19.51 -18.70 -25.23
CA THR A 63 19.49 -18.43 -23.78
C THR A 63 20.46 -17.31 -23.44
N LEU A 64 19.97 -16.26 -22.80
CA LEU A 64 20.74 -15.16 -22.25
C LEU A 64 20.91 -15.37 -20.75
N HIS A 65 22.11 -15.11 -20.25
CA HIS A 65 22.40 -15.09 -18.81
C HIS A 65 23.29 -13.88 -18.52
N TRP A 66 22.89 -13.06 -17.55
CA TRP A 66 23.62 -11.84 -17.20
C TRP A 66 23.54 -11.54 -15.71
N GLU A 67 24.49 -10.74 -15.26
CA GLU A 67 24.43 -10.02 -13.99
C GLU A 67 23.78 -8.65 -14.23
N ASP A 68 22.74 -8.35 -13.46
CA ASP A 68 22.06 -7.05 -13.45
C ASP A 68 22.71 -6.17 -12.38
N ILE A 69 23.23 -5.02 -12.81
CA ILE A 69 23.82 -4.06 -11.88
C ILE A 69 22.68 -3.20 -11.33
N PRO A 70 22.63 -2.96 -9.99
CA PRO A 70 21.59 -2.11 -9.40
C PRO A 70 21.40 -0.83 -10.22
N GLN A 71 20.15 -0.59 -10.64
CA GLN A 71 19.83 0.54 -11.49
C GLN A 71 20.10 1.84 -10.74
N GLU A 72 20.48 2.87 -11.49
CA GLU A 72 20.77 4.18 -10.92
C GLU A 72 19.75 5.18 -11.46
N TRP A 73 19.21 6.06 -10.62
CA TRP A 73 18.30 7.10 -11.07
C TRP A 73 18.26 8.29 -10.12
N ALA A 74 17.85 9.43 -10.69
CA ALA A 74 17.34 10.58 -9.98
C ALA A 74 15.95 10.88 -10.54
N SER A 75 14.94 10.90 -9.67
CA SER A 75 13.54 10.97 -10.09
C SER A 75 13.25 12.20 -10.93
N GLY A 76 12.57 11.98 -12.06
CA GLY A 76 12.27 13.00 -13.05
C GLY A 76 13.45 13.41 -13.93
N ARG A 77 14.70 13.03 -13.62
CA ARG A 77 15.89 13.57 -14.32
C ARG A 77 16.53 12.54 -15.24
N TRP A 78 16.86 11.36 -14.71
CA TRP A 78 17.49 10.31 -15.49
C TRP A 78 17.40 8.95 -14.80
N PHE A 79 17.49 7.89 -15.58
CA PHE A 79 17.71 6.54 -15.07
C PHE A 79 18.68 5.75 -15.96
N ARG A 80 19.29 4.74 -15.37
CA ARG A 80 20.33 3.93 -16.01
C ARG A 80 20.18 2.47 -15.65
N HIS A 81 20.27 1.63 -16.67
CA HIS A 81 20.28 0.19 -16.54
C HIS A 81 21.55 -0.39 -17.17
N ARG A 82 22.24 -1.27 -16.45
CA ARG A 82 23.45 -1.94 -16.93
C ARG A 82 23.37 -3.44 -16.71
N ARG A 83 23.63 -4.21 -17.76
CA ARG A 83 23.68 -5.67 -17.75
C ARG A 83 25.04 -6.17 -18.22
N LEU A 84 25.63 -7.10 -17.47
CA LEU A 84 26.89 -7.77 -17.80
C LEU A 84 26.58 -9.22 -18.20
N PHE A 85 26.68 -9.53 -19.49
CA PHE A 85 26.29 -10.82 -20.03
C PHE A 85 27.39 -11.87 -19.81
N LEU A 86 27.01 -12.94 -19.13
CA LEU A 86 27.83 -14.14 -18.91
C LEU A 86 27.64 -15.15 -20.05
N LYS A 87 26.45 -15.14 -20.67
CA LYS A 87 26.10 -15.95 -21.85
C LYS A 87 25.22 -15.16 -22.80
N GLY A 88 25.57 -15.15 -24.08
CA GLY A 88 24.79 -14.50 -25.12
C GLY A 88 25.67 -13.84 -26.19
N PRO A 89 25.06 -13.10 -27.13
CA PRO A 89 25.77 -12.41 -28.20
C PRO A 89 26.40 -11.08 -27.75
N LEU A 90 26.17 -10.66 -26.50
CA LEU A 90 26.66 -9.43 -25.92
C LEU A 90 27.59 -9.74 -24.74
N LYS A 91 28.46 -8.80 -24.41
CA LYS A 91 29.21 -8.76 -23.14
C LYS A 91 28.60 -7.75 -22.19
N GLN A 92 28.16 -6.60 -22.70
CA GLN A 92 27.57 -5.54 -21.91
C GLN A 92 26.47 -4.83 -22.70
N LEU A 93 25.43 -4.42 -21.99
CA LEU A 93 24.39 -3.52 -22.45
C LEU A 93 24.22 -2.42 -21.40
N ASN A 94 24.24 -1.17 -21.81
CA ASN A 94 23.83 -0.03 -20.99
C ASN A 94 22.69 0.70 -21.68
N VAL A 95 21.67 1.05 -20.92
CA VAL A 95 20.63 2.00 -21.32
C VAL A 95 20.72 3.17 -20.36
N PHE A 96 20.74 4.38 -20.90
CA PHE A 96 20.72 5.62 -20.13
C PHE A 96 19.66 6.53 -20.74
N VAL A 97 18.69 6.92 -19.93
CA VAL A 97 17.61 7.82 -20.35
C VAL A 97 17.67 9.06 -19.50
N ARG A 98 17.65 10.23 -20.14
CA ARG A 98 17.75 11.53 -19.50
C ARG A 98 16.64 12.45 -20.00
N PHE A 99 16.09 13.25 -19.11
CA PHE A 99 14.95 14.11 -19.33
C PHE A 99 15.35 15.56 -19.02
N GLU A 100 15.08 16.47 -19.95
CA GLU A 100 15.33 17.90 -19.81
C GLU A 100 14.04 18.67 -20.05
N ASP A 101 13.86 19.77 -19.32
CA ASP A 101 12.73 20.68 -19.55
C ASP A 101 12.96 21.47 -20.86
N GLU A 102 11.93 21.59 -21.70
CA GLU A 102 11.97 22.37 -22.96
C GLU A 102 10.70 23.22 -23.08
N GLY A 103 10.79 24.48 -22.64
CA GLY A 103 9.62 25.34 -22.54
C GLY A 103 8.62 24.78 -21.52
N GLU A 104 7.38 24.51 -21.98
CA GLU A 104 6.35 23.82 -21.18
C GLU A 104 6.42 22.28 -21.33
N GLY A 105 7.17 21.79 -22.32
CA GLY A 105 7.35 20.38 -22.63
C GLY A 105 8.67 19.81 -22.10
N CYS A 106 9.14 18.73 -22.74
CA CYS A 106 10.43 18.13 -22.39
C CYS A 106 11.13 17.40 -23.55
N VAL A 107 12.43 17.22 -23.40
CA VAL A 107 13.26 16.43 -24.31
C VAL A 107 13.78 15.19 -23.59
N VAL A 108 13.64 14.03 -24.25
CA VAL A 108 14.12 12.75 -23.76
C VAL A 108 15.26 12.25 -24.63
N HIS A 109 16.40 12.06 -23.99
CA HIS A 109 17.59 11.47 -24.56
C HIS A 109 17.65 10.00 -24.19
N TYR A 110 17.47 9.11 -25.17
CA TYR A 110 17.62 7.67 -24.99
C TYR A 110 18.95 7.20 -25.58
N ARG A 111 19.90 6.84 -24.73
CA ARG A 111 21.19 6.27 -25.15
C ARG A 111 21.27 4.79 -24.85
N ILE A 112 21.74 4.03 -25.82
CA ILE A 112 22.03 2.60 -25.71
C ILE A 112 23.48 2.31 -26.12
N ASP A 113 24.22 1.68 -25.21
CA ASP A 113 25.60 1.26 -25.41
C ASP A 113 25.69 -0.26 -25.38
N VAL A 114 26.28 -0.86 -26.42
CA VAL A 114 26.39 -2.31 -26.59
C VAL A 114 27.85 -2.69 -26.78
N GLU A 115 28.36 -3.56 -25.91
CA GLU A 115 29.61 -4.27 -26.15
C GLU A 115 29.31 -5.68 -26.69
N PRO A 116 29.63 -6.00 -27.95
CA PRO A 116 29.32 -7.30 -28.54
C PRO A 116 30.27 -8.42 -28.08
N ALA A 117 29.76 -9.65 -28.04
CA ALA A 117 30.57 -10.85 -27.93
C ALA A 117 31.01 -11.32 -29.33
N GLY A 118 32.24 -10.97 -29.73
CA GLY A 118 32.83 -11.39 -31.00
C GLY A 118 32.18 -10.77 -32.24
N LEU A 119 32.47 -11.34 -33.42
CA LEU A 119 32.05 -10.78 -34.72
C LEU A 119 30.54 -10.89 -34.97
N LEU A 120 29.95 -12.04 -34.65
CA LEU A 120 28.51 -12.27 -34.80
C LEU A 120 27.69 -11.33 -33.91
N GLY A 121 28.11 -11.14 -32.66
CA GLY A 121 27.51 -10.17 -31.75
C GLY A 121 27.57 -8.74 -32.30
N GLY A 122 28.68 -8.38 -32.96
CA GLY A 122 28.83 -7.06 -33.60
C GLY A 122 27.87 -6.83 -34.77
N LEU A 123 27.51 -7.88 -35.51
CA LEU A 123 26.50 -7.81 -36.57
C LEU A 123 25.09 -7.71 -36.00
N ILE A 124 24.77 -8.49 -34.96
CA ILE A 124 23.49 -8.45 -34.25
C ILE A 124 23.25 -7.06 -33.64
N ALA A 125 24.27 -6.47 -33.01
CA ALA A 125 24.17 -5.13 -32.43
C ALA A 125 23.84 -4.07 -33.50
N ARG A 126 24.60 -4.04 -34.60
CA ARG A 126 24.47 -3.02 -35.66
C ARG A 126 23.22 -3.14 -36.52
N LYS A 127 22.80 -4.36 -36.87
CA LYS A 127 21.69 -4.60 -37.79
C LYS A 127 20.37 -4.95 -37.10
N GLY A 128 20.41 -5.34 -35.82
CA GLY A 128 19.24 -5.78 -35.07
C GLY A 128 18.94 -4.85 -33.90
N ILE A 129 19.79 -4.88 -32.87
CA ILE A 129 19.47 -4.25 -31.57
C ILE A 129 19.16 -2.77 -31.72
N PHE A 130 20.04 -1.96 -32.33
CA PHE A 130 19.79 -0.52 -32.43
C PHE A 130 18.52 -0.18 -33.20
N ALA A 131 18.28 -0.82 -34.34
CA ALA A 131 17.10 -0.56 -35.17
C ALA A 131 15.80 -1.01 -34.49
N THR A 132 15.80 -2.14 -33.79
CA THR A 132 14.64 -2.61 -33.02
C THR A 132 14.39 -1.71 -31.81
N THR A 133 15.44 -1.31 -31.09
CA THR A 133 15.32 -0.40 -29.95
C THR A 133 14.77 0.96 -30.36
N GLU A 134 15.28 1.53 -31.46
CA GLU A 134 14.79 2.80 -32.01
C GLU A 134 13.30 2.70 -32.37
N ARG A 135 12.90 1.67 -33.13
CA ARG A 135 11.50 1.45 -33.51
C ARG A 135 10.59 1.31 -32.29
N ASN A 136 10.98 0.49 -31.33
CA ASN A 136 10.18 0.22 -30.14
C ASN A 136 10.04 1.49 -29.27
N PHE A 137 11.15 2.20 -29.04
CA PHE A 137 11.13 3.41 -28.24
C PHE A 137 10.38 4.55 -28.93
N HIS A 138 10.48 4.67 -30.26
CA HIS A 138 9.68 5.62 -31.04
C HIS A 138 8.18 5.35 -30.89
N GLN A 139 7.74 4.09 -31.08
CA GLN A 139 6.33 3.72 -30.92
C GLN A 139 5.81 4.02 -29.51
N VAL A 140 6.58 3.69 -28.47
CA VAL A 140 6.18 4.01 -27.09
C VAL A 140 6.15 5.52 -26.86
N SER A 141 7.11 6.26 -27.41
CA SER A 141 7.12 7.73 -27.29
C SER A 141 5.89 8.37 -27.92
N GLU A 142 5.45 7.89 -29.09
CA GLU A 142 4.20 8.33 -29.72
C GLU A 142 2.97 8.03 -28.85
N ASN A 143 2.92 6.84 -28.24
CA ASN A 143 1.81 6.47 -27.34
C ASN A 143 1.80 7.34 -26.06
N VAL A 144 2.97 7.59 -25.48
CA VAL A 144 3.12 8.46 -24.30
C VAL A 144 2.70 9.89 -24.61
N GLU A 145 3.08 10.42 -25.77
CA GLU A 145 2.69 11.76 -26.20
C GLU A 145 1.17 11.85 -26.43
N ALA A 146 0.56 10.85 -27.08
CA ALA A 146 -0.89 10.80 -27.28
C ALA A 146 -1.65 10.71 -25.95
N TRP A 147 -1.17 9.87 -25.02
CA TRP A 147 -1.74 9.77 -23.67
C TRP A 147 -1.60 11.07 -22.89
N ALA A 148 -0.42 11.68 -22.92
CA ALA A 148 -0.17 12.93 -22.22
C ALA A 148 -0.99 14.12 -22.76
N LYS A 149 -1.43 14.04 -24.02
CA LYS A 149 -2.37 14.97 -24.67
C LYS A 149 -3.84 14.60 -24.47
N GLU A 150 -4.14 13.61 -23.62
CA GLU A 150 -5.49 13.09 -23.39
C GLU A 150 -6.17 12.53 -24.67
N GLN A 151 -5.38 12.13 -25.66
CA GLN A 151 -5.84 11.51 -26.92
C GLN A 151 -5.90 9.98 -26.83
N ALA A 152 -5.32 9.42 -25.77
CA ALA A 152 -5.37 8.00 -25.44
C ALA A 152 -5.56 7.84 -23.93
N GLU A 153 -6.27 6.79 -23.50
CA GLU A 153 -6.52 6.50 -22.08
C GLU A 153 -5.27 6.01 -21.33
N THR A 154 -4.32 5.39 -22.04
CA THR A 154 -3.11 4.78 -21.46
C THR A 154 -1.91 4.98 -22.37
N PRO A 155 -0.70 5.17 -21.82
CA PRO A 155 0.54 5.22 -22.61
C PRO A 155 0.95 3.84 -23.15
N TYR A 156 0.33 2.77 -22.66
CA TYR A 156 0.63 1.39 -23.06
C TYR A 156 -0.65 0.67 -23.49
N PRO A 157 -1.14 0.92 -24.71
CA PRO A 157 -2.33 0.24 -25.22
C PRO A 157 -2.09 -1.27 -25.37
N THR A 158 -3.12 -2.04 -25.06
CA THR A 158 -3.12 -3.50 -25.06
C THR A 158 -4.36 -4.03 -25.76
N GLU A 159 -4.22 -5.18 -26.43
CA GLU A 159 -5.37 -5.88 -27.00
C GLU A 159 -6.07 -6.72 -25.91
N PRO A 160 -7.41 -6.62 -25.75
CA PRO A 160 -8.13 -7.42 -24.78
C PRO A 160 -8.02 -8.92 -25.04
N VAL A 161 -7.88 -9.70 -23.97
CA VAL A 161 -7.89 -11.16 -24.03
C VAL A 161 -9.28 -11.64 -24.46
N THR A 162 -9.32 -12.45 -25.53
CA THR A 162 -10.57 -13.09 -25.96
C THR A 162 -10.81 -14.37 -25.16
N LEU A 163 -11.96 -14.46 -24.51
CA LEU A 163 -12.40 -15.66 -23.79
C LEU A 163 -13.15 -16.62 -24.71
N ASP A 164 -13.00 -17.92 -24.49
CA ASP A 164 -13.91 -18.90 -25.10
C ASP A 164 -15.31 -18.84 -24.46
N GLU A 165 -16.28 -19.55 -25.04
CA GLU A 165 -17.67 -19.53 -24.56
C GLU A 165 -17.82 -20.00 -23.10
N THR A 166 -16.97 -20.93 -22.64
CA THR A 166 -17.08 -21.51 -21.29
C THR A 166 -16.61 -20.48 -20.27
N HIS A 167 -15.46 -19.87 -20.51
CA HIS A 167 -14.92 -18.81 -19.66
C HIS A 167 -15.80 -17.55 -19.68
N SER A 168 -16.37 -17.21 -20.84
CA SER A 168 -17.33 -16.10 -20.97
C SER A 168 -18.58 -16.31 -20.11
N ARG A 169 -19.20 -17.51 -20.15
CA ARG A 169 -20.36 -17.82 -19.31
C ARG A 169 -20.02 -17.77 -17.81
N ARG A 170 -18.84 -18.26 -17.44
CA ARG A 170 -18.35 -18.20 -16.05
C ARG A 170 -18.22 -16.75 -15.57
N LEU A 171 -17.61 -15.89 -16.40
CA LEU A 171 -17.46 -14.46 -16.13
C LEU A 171 -18.84 -13.81 -15.91
N GLU A 172 -19.78 -13.97 -16.84
CA GLU A 172 -21.12 -13.37 -16.73
C GLU A 172 -21.89 -13.85 -15.50
N THR A 173 -21.74 -15.13 -15.14
CA THR A 173 -22.40 -15.68 -13.93
C THR A 173 -21.81 -15.07 -12.65
N ALA A 174 -20.49 -14.89 -12.59
CA ALA A 174 -19.84 -14.27 -11.45
C ALA A 174 -20.18 -12.77 -11.35
N LEU A 175 -20.21 -12.05 -12.48
CA LEU A 175 -20.66 -10.66 -12.54
C LEU A 175 -22.08 -10.49 -12.00
N GLY A 176 -23.02 -11.36 -12.38
CA GLY A 176 -24.38 -11.31 -11.87
C GLY A 176 -24.48 -11.47 -10.35
N ARG A 177 -23.53 -12.17 -9.70
CA ARG A 177 -23.48 -12.29 -8.24
C ARG A 177 -22.84 -11.08 -7.58
N VAL A 178 -21.72 -10.60 -8.12
CA VAL A 178 -21.05 -9.38 -7.66
C VAL A 178 -21.99 -8.19 -7.72
N ASP A 179 -22.69 -7.97 -8.84
CA ASP A 179 -23.61 -6.85 -9.03
C ASP A 179 -24.86 -6.95 -8.15
N ALA A 180 -25.25 -8.16 -7.74
CA ALA A 180 -26.34 -8.37 -6.79
C ALA A 180 -25.89 -8.21 -5.32
N SER A 181 -24.59 -8.24 -5.04
CA SER A 181 -24.05 -8.04 -3.70
C SER A 181 -24.02 -6.57 -3.30
N ARG A 182 -24.20 -6.30 -2.01
CA ARG A 182 -24.02 -4.97 -1.41
C ARG A 182 -22.58 -4.44 -1.50
N TYR A 183 -21.62 -5.32 -1.83
CA TYR A 183 -20.20 -5.01 -1.94
C TYR A 183 -19.72 -4.83 -3.40
N GLY A 184 -20.59 -5.07 -4.39
CA GLY A 184 -20.23 -4.92 -5.80
C GLY A 184 -20.22 -3.48 -6.32
N HIS A 185 -20.98 -2.58 -5.68
CA HIS A 185 -21.02 -1.13 -5.98
C HIS A 185 -21.26 -0.75 -7.46
N GLY A 186 -21.80 -1.66 -8.27
CA GLY A 186 -21.95 -1.46 -9.72
C GLY A 186 -20.63 -1.46 -10.50
N LEU A 187 -19.52 -1.87 -9.87
CA LEU A 187 -18.18 -1.85 -10.45
C LEU A 187 -17.77 -3.19 -11.07
N GLY A 188 -18.61 -4.23 -11.00
CA GLY A 188 -18.30 -5.58 -11.48
C GLY A 188 -17.89 -5.61 -12.95
N ARG A 189 -18.69 -4.99 -13.83
CA ARG A 189 -18.39 -4.92 -15.28
C ARG A 189 -17.07 -4.20 -15.57
N ARG A 190 -16.82 -3.08 -14.89
CA ARG A 190 -15.57 -2.29 -15.02
C ARG A 190 -14.35 -3.12 -14.62
N LEU A 191 -14.46 -3.88 -13.53
CA LEU A 191 -13.41 -4.84 -13.13
C LEU A 191 -13.17 -5.89 -14.20
N ALA A 192 -14.22 -6.54 -14.72
CA ALA A 192 -14.07 -7.57 -15.75
C ALA A 192 -13.39 -7.05 -17.03
N GLU A 193 -13.81 -5.89 -17.52
CA GLU A 193 -13.23 -5.26 -18.71
C GLU A 193 -11.75 -4.92 -18.49
N TRP A 194 -11.41 -4.40 -17.30
CA TRP A 194 -10.03 -4.12 -16.93
C TRP A 194 -9.19 -5.39 -16.80
N LEU A 195 -9.70 -6.46 -16.18
CA LEU A 195 -8.97 -7.74 -16.07
C LEU A 195 -8.65 -8.33 -17.45
N LEU A 196 -9.49 -8.12 -18.47
CA LEU A 196 -9.27 -8.62 -19.82
C LEU A 196 -8.36 -7.73 -20.66
N SER A 197 -8.35 -6.43 -20.41
CA SER A 197 -7.62 -5.46 -21.23
C SER A 197 -6.28 -5.01 -20.63
N ALA A 198 -6.13 -4.96 -19.31
CA ALA A 198 -4.94 -4.40 -18.66
C ALA A 198 -3.63 -5.14 -19.02
N GLN A 199 -2.51 -4.45 -18.89
CA GLN A 199 -1.19 -5.08 -18.93
C GLN A 199 -1.05 -6.08 -17.79
N GLU A 200 -0.34 -7.17 -18.03
CA GLU A 200 -0.11 -8.23 -17.07
C GLU A 200 0.63 -7.73 -15.83
N VAL A 201 1.51 -6.72 -15.94
CA VAL A 201 2.18 -6.09 -14.78
C VAL A 201 1.22 -5.55 -13.73
N ASP A 202 0.04 -5.08 -14.12
CA ASP A 202 -0.98 -4.61 -13.16
C ASP A 202 -1.77 -5.75 -12.53
N LEU A 203 -1.82 -6.89 -13.21
CA LEU A 203 -2.59 -8.05 -12.80
C LEU A 203 -1.79 -9.03 -11.95
N MET A 204 -0.45 -8.94 -11.96
CA MET A 204 0.42 -9.74 -11.09
C MET A 204 0.22 -9.45 -9.60
N SER A 205 -0.16 -8.22 -9.26
CA SER A 205 -0.45 -7.77 -7.90
C SER A 205 -1.39 -6.57 -7.97
N ILE A 206 -2.69 -6.85 -7.98
CA ILE A 206 -3.74 -5.85 -8.00
C ILE A 206 -3.84 -5.26 -6.60
N ARG A 207 -3.50 -3.99 -6.47
CA ARG A 207 -3.66 -3.20 -5.25
C ARG A 207 -4.96 -2.40 -5.34
N PRO A 208 -5.95 -2.63 -4.48
CA PRO A 208 -7.26 -1.98 -4.60
C PRO A 208 -7.19 -0.46 -4.39
N LEU A 209 -6.25 0.03 -3.58
CA LEU A 209 -6.08 1.48 -3.37
C LEU A 209 -5.53 2.17 -4.64
N LYS A 210 -4.56 1.54 -5.30
CA LYS A 210 -4.05 1.99 -6.62
C LYS A 210 -5.18 1.98 -7.65
N LEU A 211 -5.97 0.91 -7.66
CA LEU A 211 -7.09 0.74 -8.57
C LEU A 211 -8.19 1.80 -8.34
N ALA A 212 -8.50 2.12 -7.08
CA ALA A 212 -9.44 3.17 -6.70
C ALA A 212 -9.01 4.54 -7.21
N ARG A 213 -7.74 4.92 -7.04
CA ARG A 213 -7.21 6.18 -7.59
C ARG A 213 -7.26 6.21 -9.11
N MET A 214 -6.88 5.13 -9.76
CA MET A 214 -6.93 5.02 -11.23
C MET A 214 -8.36 5.10 -11.76
N TRP A 215 -9.34 4.66 -10.97
CA TRP A 215 -10.75 4.67 -11.36
C TRP A 215 -11.53 5.90 -10.91
N GLU A 216 -10.90 6.77 -10.10
CA GLU A 216 -11.54 7.89 -9.41
C GLU A 216 -12.75 7.45 -8.56
N GLU A 217 -12.60 6.32 -7.87
CA GLU A 217 -13.63 5.71 -7.03
C GLU A 217 -13.25 5.76 -5.55
N GLU A 218 -14.25 5.67 -4.68
CA GLU A 218 -14.06 5.54 -3.24
C GLU A 218 -13.23 4.29 -2.91
N GLU A 219 -12.12 4.45 -2.17
CA GLU A 219 -11.20 3.35 -1.85
C GLU A 219 -11.93 2.14 -1.28
N ARG A 220 -12.87 2.40 -0.38
CA ARG A 220 -13.68 1.37 0.25
C ARG A 220 -14.49 0.56 -0.76
N HIS A 221 -15.13 1.21 -1.73
CA HIS A 221 -15.94 0.52 -2.72
C HIS A 221 -15.10 -0.45 -3.54
N VAL A 222 -13.88 -0.05 -3.91
CA VAL A 222 -12.97 -0.91 -4.67
C VAL A 222 -12.41 -2.05 -3.82
N ILE A 223 -12.11 -1.81 -2.53
CA ILE A 223 -11.72 -2.90 -1.62
C ILE A 223 -12.85 -3.92 -1.46
N GLU A 224 -14.07 -3.45 -1.18
CA GLU A 224 -15.25 -4.31 -1.02
C GLU A 224 -15.56 -5.09 -2.30
N LEU A 225 -15.45 -4.45 -3.47
CA LEU A 225 -15.56 -5.10 -4.78
C LEU A 225 -14.53 -6.22 -4.95
N CYS A 226 -13.25 -5.96 -4.64
CA CYS A 226 -12.21 -6.97 -4.77
C CYS A 226 -12.46 -8.17 -3.85
N LEU A 227 -12.92 -7.93 -2.61
CA LEU A 227 -13.27 -8.99 -1.66
C LEU A 227 -14.46 -9.84 -2.17
N GLU A 228 -15.51 -9.22 -2.70
CA GLU A 228 -16.63 -9.93 -3.31
C GLU A 228 -16.20 -10.70 -4.57
N ALA A 229 -15.37 -10.08 -5.41
CA ALA A 229 -14.84 -10.69 -6.63
C ALA A 229 -14.00 -11.94 -6.35
N VAL A 230 -13.32 -12.01 -5.21
CA VAL A 230 -12.67 -13.26 -4.76
C VAL A 230 -13.71 -14.30 -4.38
N LYS A 231 -14.74 -13.93 -3.61
CA LYS A 231 -15.84 -14.84 -3.21
C LYS A 231 -16.52 -15.48 -4.43
N ASP A 232 -16.71 -14.71 -5.49
CA ASP A 232 -17.38 -15.14 -6.72
C ASP A 232 -16.47 -15.74 -7.79
N GLY A 233 -15.16 -15.79 -7.54
CA GLY A 233 -14.17 -16.46 -8.39
C GLY A 233 -13.73 -15.66 -9.62
N LEU A 234 -13.81 -14.33 -9.57
CA LEU A 234 -13.19 -13.41 -10.53
C LEU A 234 -11.73 -13.13 -10.17
N LEU A 235 -11.46 -13.01 -8.88
CA LEU A 235 -10.13 -12.77 -8.31
C LEU A 235 -9.70 -13.90 -7.38
N GLU A 236 -8.42 -13.93 -7.07
CA GLU A 236 -7.82 -14.70 -5.99
C GLU A 236 -7.12 -13.71 -5.04
N SER A 237 -7.28 -13.92 -3.73
CA SER A 237 -6.59 -13.13 -2.69
C SER A 237 -5.17 -13.64 -2.47
N ARG A 238 -4.28 -12.71 -2.12
CA ARG A 238 -2.88 -12.98 -1.81
C ARG A 238 -2.43 -12.15 -0.62
N TRP A 239 -1.85 -12.82 0.35
CA TRP A 239 -1.25 -12.18 1.51
C TRP A 239 0.25 -12.06 1.30
N ASP A 240 0.71 -10.84 1.06
CA ASP A 240 2.10 -10.51 0.78
C ASP A 240 2.81 -10.01 2.04
N LEU A 241 3.92 -10.64 2.40
CA LEU A 241 4.84 -10.17 3.42
C LEU A 241 5.95 -9.33 2.75
N LEU A 242 5.87 -8.02 2.98
CA LEU A 242 6.70 -7.00 2.36
C LEU A 242 8.01 -6.78 3.12
N CYS A 243 9.11 -6.63 2.39
CA CYS A 243 10.37 -6.20 3.01
C CYS A 243 10.29 -4.73 3.49
N PRO A 244 10.64 -4.41 4.76
CA PRO A 244 10.61 -3.03 5.26
C PRO A 244 11.68 -2.09 4.64
N ARG A 245 12.65 -2.65 3.89
CA ARG A 245 13.62 -1.86 3.10
C ARG A 245 13.12 -1.56 1.69
N CYS A 246 12.88 -2.57 0.86
CA CYS A 246 12.52 -2.36 -0.55
C CYS A 246 11.01 -2.31 -0.83
N LYS A 247 10.16 -2.60 0.17
CA LYS A 247 8.70 -2.70 0.06
C LYS A 247 8.19 -3.73 -0.97
N GLY A 248 9.05 -4.64 -1.42
CA GLY A 248 8.69 -5.73 -2.33
C GLY A 248 8.18 -6.93 -1.55
N ALA A 249 7.16 -7.61 -2.08
CA ALA A 249 6.69 -8.89 -1.57
C ALA A 249 7.79 -9.95 -1.71
N LYS A 250 8.21 -10.55 -0.60
CA LYS A 250 9.23 -11.62 -0.60
C LYS A 250 8.65 -12.99 -0.32
N LEU A 251 7.47 -13.00 0.28
CA LEU A 251 6.69 -14.19 0.52
C LEU A 251 5.22 -13.84 0.31
N THR A 252 4.50 -14.77 -0.30
CA THR A 252 3.08 -14.65 -0.62
C THR A 252 2.38 -15.93 -0.19
N THR A 253 1.25 -15.81 0.47
CA THR A 253 0.38 -16.94 0.85
C THR A 253 -1.06 -16.74 0.40
N SER A 254 -1.87 -17.80 0.41
CA SER A 254 -3.30 -17.72 0.05
C SER A 254 -4.18 -17.25 1.20
N GLY A 255 -3.80 -17.57 2.44
CA GLY A 255 -4.54 -17.24 3.66
C GLY A 255 -3.66 -16.67 4.77
N LEU A 256 -4.28 -16.05 5.76
CA LEU A 256 -3.64 -15.53 6.98
C LEU A 256 -3.06 -16.66 7.84
N ASP A 257 -3.70 -17.82 7.84
CA ASP A 257 -3.26 -19.02 8.53
C ASP A 257 -2.05 -19.67 7.83
N GLU A 258 -1.62 -19.17 6.68
CA GLU A 258 -0.43 -19.64 6.01
C GLU A 258 0.79 -18.75 6.26
N LEU A 259 0.56 -17.51 6.72
CA LEU A 259 1.60 -16.52 6.92
C LEU A 259 2.65 -16.97 7.96
N PRO A 260 3.95 -16.89 7.65
CA PRO A 260 5.01 -17.18 8.61
C PRO A 260 5.17 -16.04 9.63
N GLU A 261 5.85 -16.29 10.74
CA GLU A 261 6.15 -15.26 11.76
C GLU A 261 7.12 -14.18 11.25
N GLY A 262 7.94 -14.50 10.25
CA GLY A 262 8.86 -13.57 9.62
C GLY A 262 9.37 -14.09 8.28
N ALA A 263 10.18 -13.27 7.62
CA ALA A 263 10.79 -13.60 6.33
C ALA A 263 12.22 -13.07 6.24
N HIS A 264 12.99 -13.65 5.32
CA HIS A 264 14.26 -13.13 4.86
C HIS A 264 14.09 -12.50 3.48
N CYS A 265 14.60 -11.29 3.28
CA CYS A 265 14.62 -10.62 1.99
C CYS A 265 16.00 -10.78 1.34
N PRO A 266 16.20 -11.71 0.39
CA PRO A 266 17.51 -11.91 -0.24
C PRO A 266 18.00 -10.64 -0.97
N SER A 267 17.11 -9.87 -1.60
CA SER A 267 17.50 -8.62 -2.30
C SER A 267 18.07 -7.53 -1.39
N CYS A 268 17.65 -7.52 -0.12
CA CYS A 268 18.07 -6.52 0.86
C CYS A 268 19.00 -7.12 1.93
N ASN A 269 19.18 -8.44 1.92
CA ASN A 269 19.89 -9.23 2.91
C ASN A 269 19.50 -8.84 4.35
N ILE A 270 18.20 -8.90 4.66
CA ILE A 270 17.68 -8.66 6.01
C ILE A 270 16.60 -9.68 6.38
N SER A 271 16.52 -10.01 7.65
CA SER A 271 15.40 -10.74 8.23
C SER A 271 14.49 -9.79 9.01
N TYR A 272 13.19 -10.06 9.00
CA TYR A 272 12.18 -9.21 9.62
C TYR A 272 10.94 -10.02 9.98
N ASP A 273 10.24 -9.58 11.03
CA ASP A 273 9.01 -10.19 11.50
C ASP A 273 7.79 -9.60 10.77
N ARG A 274 6.66 -10.32 10.84
CA ARG A 274 5.37 -9.80 10.36
C ARG A 274 4.81 -8.74 11.29
N ASP A 275 4.24 -7.69 10.72
CA ASP A 275 3.55 -6.59 11.37
C ASP A 275 2.33 -6.20 10.51
N PHE A 276 1.13 -6.46 11.02
CA PHE A 276 -0.13 -6.23 10.29
C PHE A 276 -0.36 -4.78 9.91
N ALA A 277 0.17 -3.83 10.68
CA ALA A 277 -0.01 -2.41 10.41
C ALA A 277 1.01 -1.87 9.40
N ARG A 278 2.10 -2.62 9.16
CA ARG A 278 3.20 -2.18 8.31
C ARG A 278 3.35 -3.06 7.09
N ASN A 279 3.80 -4.30 7.27
CA ASN A 279 4.42 -5.07 6.19
C ASN A 279 3.63 -6.32 5.76
N VAL A 280 2.40 -6.51 6.24
CA VAL A 280 1.49 -7.51 5.69
C VAL A 280 0.44 -6.81 4.84
N GLU A 281 0.40 -7.13 3.56
CA GLU A 281 -0.48 -6.52 2.55
C GLU A 281 -1.43 -7.57 1.97
N LEU A 282 -2.70 -7.21 1.76
CA LEU A 282 -3.62 -7.98 0.93
C LEU A 282 -3.59 -7.43 -0.49
N THR A 283 -3.19 -8.27 -1.44
CA THR A 283 -3.27 -8.00 -2.88
C THR A 283 -4.16 -9.04 -3.56
N PHE A 284 -4.50 -8.78 -4.82
CA PHE A 284 -5.34 -9.68 -5.61
C PHE A 284 -4.67 -10.03 -6.94
N GLN A 285 -5.13 -11.11 -7.55
CA GLN A 285 -4.79 -11.46 -8.93
C GLN A 285 -6.04 -12.00 -9.64
N PRO A 286 -6.12 -11.94 -10.98
CA PRO A 286 -7.21 -12.58 -11.69
C PRO A 286 -7.23 -14.08 -11.40
N ALA A 287 -8.41 -14.63 -11.15
CA ALA A 287 -8.53 -16.08 -11.04
C ALA A 287 -8.07 -16.73 -12.36
N ALA A 288 -7.40 -17.88 -12.28
CA ALA A 288 -6.83 -18.52 -13.47
C ALA A 288 -7.87 -18.87 -14.55
N GLY A 289 -9.13 -19.08 -14.15
CA GLY A 289 -10.28 -19.28 -15.03
C GLY A 289 -10.84 -18.00 -15.67
N ILE A 290 -10.31 -16.83 -15.35
CA ILE A 290 -10.64 -15.56 -16.01
C ILE A 290 -9.48 -15.12 -16.88
N ARG A 291 -8.28 -15.00 -16.29
CA ARG A 291 -7.06 -14.67 -17.02
C ARG A 291 -5.86 -15.28 -16.31
N LYS A 292 -5.10 -16.10 -17.04
CA LYS A 292 -3.86 -16.65 -16.51
C LYS A 292 -2.76 -15.58 -16.53
N VAL A 293 -2.17 -15.35 -15.36
CA VAL A 293 -0.98 -14.50 -15.18
C VAL A 293 0.21 -15.41 -14.90
N VAL A 294 1.30 -15.27 -15.65
CA VAL A 294 2.52 -16.09 -15.54
C VAL A 294 3.55 -15.36 -14.68
N HIS A 295 4.13 -16.05 -13.71
CA HIS A 295 5.18 -15.47 -12.87
C HIS A 295 6.48 -15.15 -13.65
N GLY A 296 7.20 -14.14 -13.19
CA GLY A 296 8.46 -13.66 -13.75
C GLY A 296 8.51 -12.13 -13.77
N GLU A 297 9.69 -11.57 -13.98
CA GLU A 297 9.87 -10.12 -13.91
C GLU A 297 10.27 -9.55 -15.27
N PHE A 298 9.67 -8.41 -15.63
CA PHE A 298 10.11 -7.62 -16.78
C PHE A 298 11.31 -6.73 -16.43
N CYS A 299 11.40 -6.29 -15.18
CA CYS A 299 12.49 -5.45 -14.67
C CYS A 299 12.64 -5.66 -13.16
N LEU A 300 13.88 -5.72 -12.66
CA LEU A 300 14.14 -5.99 -11.24
C LEU A 300 14.10 -4.73 -10.36
N PHE A 301 14.66 -3.59 -10.82
CA PHE A 301 14.88 -2.39 -10.00
C PHE A 301 14.54 -1.08 -10.72
N GLY A 302 13.35 -0.97 -11.33
CA GLY A 302 12.93 0.24 -12.03
C GLY A 302 12.52 1.39 -11.10
N PRO A 303 12.70 2.67 -11.49
CA PRO A 303 12.24 3.82 -10.72
C PRO A 303 10.76 3.72 -10.32
N MET A 304 9.88 3.34 -11.25
CA MET A 304 8.44 3.18 -10.97
C MET A 304 8.07 1.83 -10.33
N SER A 305 9.02 0.89 -10.20
CA SER A 305 8.84 -0.29 -9.34
C SER A 305 8.99 0.07 -7.85
N THR A 306 9.76 1.12 -7.54
CA THR A 306 9.95 1.66 -6.19
C THR A 306 9.84 3.18 -6.20
N PRO A 307 8.65 3.77 -6.49
CA PRO A 307 8.50 5.21 -6.73
C PRO A 307 8.81 6.08 -5.49
N HIS A 308 8.79 5.47 -4.30
CA HIS A 308 9.21 6.11 -3.05
C HIS A 308 10.72 6.35 -2.98
N VAL A 309 11.53 5.58 -3.70
CA VAL A 309 12.98 5.81 -3.82
C VAL A 309 13.21 6.92 -4.83
N ARG A 310 13.50 8.12 -4.32
CA ARG A 310 13.64 9.31 -5.16
C ARG A 310 15.01 9.39 -5.84
N LEU A 311 16.02 8.82 -5.20
CA LEU A 311 17.40 8.77 -5.69
C LEU A 311 18.02 7.41 -5.35
N GLN A 312 18.69 6.80 -6.32
CA GLN A 312 19.55 5.64 -6.11
C GLN A 312 20.81 5.79 -6.98
N VAL A 313 21.99 5.95 -6.37
CA VAL A 313 23.23 6.22 -7.10
C VAL A 313 24.41 5.47 -6.48
N ARG A 314 25.28 4.92 -7.31
CA ARG A 314 26.50 4.24 -6.85
C ARG A 314 27.64 5.24 -6.72
N VAL A 315 28.25 5.30 -5.53
CA VAL A 315 29.41 6.15 -5.23
C VAL A 315 30.64 5.28 -5.01
N ALA A 316 31.72 5.54 -5.74
CA ALA A 316 32.99 4.81 -5.62
C ALA A 316 33.64 4.97 -4.23
N PRO A 317 34.53 4.05 -3.78
CA PRO A 317 35.27 4.21 -2.53
C PRO A 317 36.02 5.54 -2.47
N GLY A 318 35.88 6.28 -1.37
CA GLY A 318 36.48 7.61 -1.21
C GLY A 318 35.98 8.67 -2.21
N GLY A 319 34.98 8.33 -3.03
CA GLY A 319 34.46 9.17 -4.11
C GLY A 319 33.39 10.16 -3.66
N SER A 320 33.03 11.04 -4.58
CA SER A 320 31.97 12.03 -4.42
C SER A 320 31.19 12.11 -5.72
N GLU A 321 29.86 12.06 -5.62
CA GLU A 321 28.93 12.25 -6.74
C GLU A 321 28.03 13.45 -6.43
N SER A 322 27.81 14.32 -7.41
CA SER A 322 26.83 15.42 -7.33
C SER A 322 25.72 15.13 -8.32
N VAL A 323 24.49 15.00 -7.82
CA VAL A 323 23.37 14.50 -8.61
C VAL A 323 22.26 15.53 -8.65
N GLU A 324 21.90 15.95 -9.86
CA GLU A 324 20.73 16.80 -10.08
C GLU A 324 19.45 16.06 -9.65
N THR A 325 18.61 16.74 -8.89
CA THR A 325 17.41 16.17 -8.29
C THR A 325 16.33 17.24 -8.10
N ALA A 326 15.09 16.80 -7.90
CA ALA A 326 13.93 17.65 -7.61
C ALA A 326 13.19 17.10 -6.39
N LEU A 327 13.88 16.95 -5.25
CA LEU A 327 13.28 16.48 -4.01
C LEU A 327 12.34 17.56 -3.46
N ALA A 328 11.08 17.19 -3.22
CA ALA A 328 10.11 18.05 -2.56
C ALA A 328 10.37 18.10 -1.04
N PRO A 329 9.90 19.13 -0.31
CA PRO A 329 9.88 19.10 1.15
C PRO A 329 9.19 17.84 1.68
N GLY A 330 9.75 17.22 2.72
CA GLY A 330 9.24 15.97 3.27
C GLY A 330 10.25 15.24 4.16
N SER A 331 9.83 14.09 4.72
CA SER A 331 10.70 13.24 5.54
C SER A 331 11.33 12.14 4.68
N TYR A 332 12.65 12.08 4.68
CA TYR A 332 13.44 11.14 3.87
C TYR A 332 14.21 10.18 4.76
N ARG A 333 14.27 8.90 4.35
CA ARG A 333 15.24 7.93 4.85
C ARG A 333 16.39 7.86 3.87
N ILE A 334 17.59 8.11 4.37
CA ILE A 334 18.84 7.93 3.65
C ILE A 334 19.45 6.62 4.15
N ARG A 335 19.82 5.74 3.23
CA ARG A 335 20.48 4.48 3.52
C ARG A 335 21.33 4.05 2.34
N THR A 336 22.05 2.94 2.49
CA THR A 336 22.66 2.24 1.35
C THR A 336 21.75 1.09 0.87
N LEU A 337 22.07 0.45 -0.26
CA LEU A 337 21.52 -0.85 -0.65
C LEU A 337 22.19 -1.99 0.13
N GLU A 338 23.49 -1.83 0.39
CA GLU A 338 24.25 -2.69 1.27
C GLU A 338 23.78 -2.50 2.74
N PRO A 339 23.99 -3.48 3.64
CA PRO A 339 23.80 -3.28 5.06
C PRO A 339 24.68 -2.15 5.60
N GLY A 340 24.14 -1.36 6.52
CA GLY A 340 24.81 -0.18 7.04
C GLY A 340 23.88 0.74 7.81
N PRO A 341 24.39 1.91 8.22
CA PRO A 341 23.60 2.93 8.92
C PRO A 341 22.48 3.48 8.04
N GLU A 342 21.43 3.96 8.69
CA GLU A 342 20.38 4.76 8.07
C GLU A 342 20.22 6.09 8.82
N ARG A 343 19.70 7.09 8.13
CA ARG A 343 19.40 8.41 8.71
C ARG A 343 18.05 8.89 8.24
N ILE A 344 17.27 9.43 9.17
CA ILE A 344 16.05 10.17 8.88
C ILE A 344 16.40 11.66 8.79
N LEU A 345 15.89 12.33 7.76
CA LEU A 345 16.06 13.76 7.53
C LEU A 345 14.72 14.37 7.15
N ASP A 346 14.28 15.36 7.91
CA ASP A 346 13.15 16.21 7.53
C ASP A 346 13.67 17.40 6.73
N PHE A 347 13.28 17.45 5.46
CA PHE A 347 13.71 18.47 4.50
C PHE A 347 12.59 19.49 4.30
N SER A 348 12.87 20.76 4.59
CA SER A 348 11.90 21.85 4.50
C SER A 348 11.86 22.57 3.14
N GLY A 349 12.65 22.14 2.17
CA GLY A 349 12.81 22.79 0.86
C GLY A 349 14.13 23.56 0.70
N GLY A 350 14.39 24.07 -0.50
CA GLY A 350 15.66 24.73 -0.85
C GLY A 350 16.71 23.75 -1.40
N GLY A 351 17.96 23.89 -0.99
CA GLY A 351 19.03 22.95 -1.34
C GLY A 351 19.01 21.72 -0.42
N PHE A 352 19.08 20.52 -0.98
CA PHE A 352 19.15 19.30 -0.18
C PHE A 352 20.56 19.16 0.42
N PRO A 353 20.71 18.85 1.71
CA PRO A 353 22.03 18.80 2.34
C PRO A 353 22.94 17.75 1.73
N ALA A 354 24.24 18.05 1.66
CA ALA A 354 25.23 17.06 1.28
C ALA A 354 25.38 15.97 2.36
N LEU A 355 25.71 14.76 1.93
CA LEU A 355 25.71 13.57 2.77
C LEU A 355 27.06 12.85 2.71
N SER A 356 27.62 12.53 3.88
CA SER A 356 28.77 11.63 4.02
C SER A 356 28.33 10.26 4.50
N ILE A 357 28.61 9.24 3.70
CA ILE A 357 28.28 7.84 3.98
C ILE A 357 29.49 7.18 4.63
N GLY A 358 29.39 6.88 5.93
CA GLY A 358 30.39 6.14 6.69
C GLY A 358 29.95 4.72 7.02
N GLU A 359 30.85 3.94 7.62
CA GLU A 359 30.56 2.57 8.07
C GLU A 359 29.58 2.52 9.26
N ALA A 360 29.65 3.51 10.15
CA ALA A 360 28.87 3.55 11.39
C ALA A 360 27.70 4.54 11.36
N GLU A 361 27.78 5.58 10.53
CA GLU A 361 26.75 6.61 10.42
C GLU A 361 26.66 7.23 9.02
N ILE A 362 25.52 7.88 8.75
CA ILE A 362 25.35 8.80 7.63
C ILE A 362 25.31 10.22 8.19
N ALA A 363 26.33 11.02 7.86
CA ALA A 363 26.46 12.40 8.34
C ALA A 363 25.85 13.39 7.34
N VAL A 364 25.14 14.38 7.84
CA VAL A 364 24.76 15.59 7.09
C VAL A 364 25.93 16.55 7.19
N GLU A 365 26.46 16.95 6.04
CA GLU A 365 27.58 17.88 5.95
C GLU A 365 27.12 19.31 6.25
N THR A 366 28.06 20.16 6.67
CA THR A 366 27.80 21.55 7.06
C THR A 366 27.94 22.55 5.91
N GLU A 367 28.31 22.08 4.71
CA GLU A 367 28.43 22.91 3.51
C GLU A 367 27.08 23.45 3.06
N GLU A 368 27.08 24.66 2.50
CA GLU A 368 25.85 25.25 1.95
C GLU A 368 25.33 24.37 0.80
N PRO A 369 24.05 23.96 0.85
CA PRO A 369 23.53 23.05 -0.14
C PRO A 369 23.26 23.79 -1.46
N GLU A 370 23.67 23.16 -2.56
CA GLU A 370 23.36 23.65 -3.90
C GLU A 370 21.89 23.35 -4.24
N LEU A 371 21.19 24.35 -4.77
CA LEU A 371 19.79 24.22 -5.17
C LEU A 371 19.65 23.20 -6.30
N GLY A 372 18.71 22.26 -6.14
CA GLY A 372 18.44 21.24 -7.17
C GLY A 372 19.49 20.14 -7.30
N THR A 373 20.47 20.08 -6.40
CA THR A 373 21.52 19.05 -6.40
C THR A 373 21.64 18.41 -5.03
N VAL A 374 22.01 17.13 -5.01
CA VAL A 374 22.46 16.44 -3.80
C VAL A 374 23.87 15.91 -3.99
N THR A 375 24.76 16.24 -3.05
CA THR A 375 26.13 15.75 -3.04
C THR A 375 26.26 14.57 -2.10
N LEU A 376 26.77 13.45 -2.61
CA LEU A 376 26.94 12.18 -1.91
C LEU A 376 28.42 11.83 -1.85
N ARG A 377 28.97 11.69 -0.64
CA ARG A 377 30.38 11.40 -0.40
C ARG A 377 30.50 10.04 0.26
N ASN A 378 31.18 9.11 -0.39
CA ASN A 378 31.43 7.79 0.18
C ASN A 378 32.75 7.80 0.95
N ARG A 379 32.67 7.69 2.28
CA ARG A 379 33.83 7.61 3.17
C ARG A 379 34.26 6.18 3.48
N CYS A 380 33.56 5.18 2.92
CA CYS A 380 33.88 3.77 3.05
C CYS A 380 35.00 3.34 2.09
N GLU A 381 35.64 2.21 2.39
CA GLU A 381 36.65 1.56 1.54
C GLU A 381 36.03 0.78 0.36
N ARG A 382 34.70 0.66 0.34
CA ARG A 382 33.94 -0.09 -0.65
C ARG A 382 32.94 0.81 -1.37
N PRO A 383 32.56 0.50 -2.62
CA PRO A 383 31.49 1.23 -3.29
C PRO A 383 30.20 1.11 -2.47
N ARG A 384 29.40 2.17 -2.46
CA ARG A 384 28.09 2.21 -1.79
C ARG A 384 27.03 2.63 -2.79
N VAL A 385 25.90 1.93 -2.82
CA VAL A 385 24.72 2.38 -3.55
C VAL A 385 23.85 3.16 -2.58
N VAL A 386 23.88 4.49 -2.68
CA VAL A 386 23.15 5.39 -1.78
C VAL A 386 21.72 5.54 -2.27
N ILE A 387 20.78 5.46 -1.33
CA ILE A 387 19.35 5.54 -1.56
C ILE A 387 18.79 6.67 -0.70
N VAL A 388 18.07 7.60 -1.34
CA VAL A 388 17.23 8.60 -0.67
C VAL A 388 15.78 8.28 -1.01
N GLU A 389 15.00 7.89 -0.02
CA GLU A 389 13.61 7.47 -0.21
C GLU A 389 12.67 8.24 0.71
N ALA A 390 11.52 8.61 0.16
CA ALA A 390 10.44 9.21 0.93
C ALA A 390 9.95 8.19 1.97
N ARG A 391 9.70 8.67 3.19
CA ARG A 391 9.25 7.82 4.30
C ARG A 391 7.77 7.54 4.28
N ASP A 392 7.01 8.24 3.45
CA ASP A 392 5.59 7.95 3.25
C ASP A 392 5.46 6.46 2.93
N TRP A 393 4.67 5.77 3.76
CA TRP A 393 4.42 4.34 3.58
C TRP A 393 3.74 4.12 2.23
N ALA A 394 3.73 2.89 1.70
CA ALA A 394 3.12 2.65 0.39
C ALA A 394 1.66 3.15 0.43
N GLU A 395 1.39 4.29 -0.20
CA GLU A 395 0.07 4.93 -0.29
C GLU A 395 -0.98 3.93 -0.79
N ASP A 396 -0.52 2.89 -1.51
CA ASP A 396 -1.34 1.86 -2.12
C ASP A 396 -1.48 0.54 -1.35
N ALA A 397 -0.78 0.38 -0.23
CA ALA A 397 -0.80 -0.89 0.48
C ALA A 397 -2.09 -1.05 1.29
N LEU A 398 -2.93 -2.02 0.92
CA LEU A 398 -4.03 -2.47 1.77
C LEU A 398 -3.47 -3.35 2.88
N THR A 399 -3.11 -2.75 4.01
CA THR A 399 -2.52 -3.47 5.14
C THR A 399 -3.50 -4.48 5.75
N ALA A 400 -2.97 -5.57 6.32
CA ALA A 400 -3.75 -6.55 7.05
C ALA A 400 -4.56 -5.90 8.19
N HIS A 401 -3.97 -4.94 8.89
CA HIS A 401 -4.65 -4.17 9.92
C HIS A 401 -5.91 -3.46 9.38
N ARG A 402 -5.81 -2.80 8.22
CA ARG A 402 -6.95 -2.12 7.61
C ARG A 402 -8.01 -3.09 7.14
N VAL A 403 -7.65 -4.11 6.36
CA VAL A 403 -8.69 -4.99 5.78
C VAL A 403 -9.36 -5.87 6.82
N THR A 404 -8.64 -6.37 7.84
CA THR A 404 -9.23 -7.26 8.87
C THR A 404 -10.18 -6.55 9.82
N THR A 405 -10.10 -5.22 9.92
CA THR A 405 -11.06 -4.39 10.66
C THR A 405 -12.32 -4.07 9.84
N MET A 406 -12.30 -4.22 8.50
CA MET A 406 -13.47 -3.94 7.67
C MET A 406 -14.57 -4.97 7.84
N GLN A 407 -15.81 -4.51 8.01
CA GLN A 407 -16.97 -5.39 8.11
C GLN A 407 -17.14 -6.34 6.90
N ALA A 408 -16.80 -5.88 5.69
CA ALA A 408 -16.88 -6.69 4.48
C ALA A 408 -15.98 -7.93 4.55
N PHE A 409 -14.71 -7.74 4.94
CA PHE A 409 -13.77 -8.85 5.15
C PHE A 409 -14.30 -9.82 6.21
N ARG A 410 -14.75 -9.31 7.36
CA ARG A 410 -15.27 -10.15 8.46
C ARG A 410 -16.54 -10.93 8.11
N ASN A 411 -17.27 -10.50 7.07
CA ASN A 411 -18.45 -11.19 6.55
C ASN A 411 -18.10 -12.21 5.47
N LEU A 412 -17.24 -11.86 4.52
CA LEU A 412 -16.91 -12.68 3.35
C LEU A 412 -15.82 -13.73 3.63
N PHE A 413 -14.88 -13.39 4.53
CA PHE A 413 -13.66 -14.13 4.88
C PHE A 413 -13.62 -14.45 6.38
N ALA A 414 -14.76 -14.80 6.98
CA ALA A 414 -14.84 -15.08 8.42
C ALA A 414 -13.91 -16.23 8.88
N GLU A 415 -13.55 -17.14 7.96
CA GLU A 415 -12.66 -18.28 8.18
C GLU A 415 -11.18 -17.96 7.88
N ASP A 416 -10.87 -16.81 7.28
CA ASP A 416 -9.50 -16.37 7.03
C ASP A 416 -8.95 -15.77 8.34
N VAL A 417 -8.27 -16.62 9.10
CA VAL A 417 -7.85 -16.36 10.49
C VAL A 417 -6.38 -16.68 10.67
N LEU A 418 -5.80 -16.29 11.80
CA LEU A 418 -4.44 -16.71 12.16
C LEU A 418 -4.41 -18.20 12.55
N ARG A 419 -3.26 -18.86 12.40
CA ARG A 419 -3.05 -20.23 12.92
C ARG A 419 -3.35 -20.28 14.42
N GLY A 420 -3.78 -21.44 14.90
CA GLY A 420 -4.06 -21.62 16.33
C GLY A 420 -2.80 -21.40 17.17
N GLY A 421 -2.84 -20.42 18.06
CA GLY A 421 -1.71 -20.04 18.93
C GLY A 421 -0.84 -18.91 18.38
N ASP A 422 -1.03 -18.50 17.11
CA ASP A 422 -0.36 -17.33 16.56
C ASP A 422 -0.96 -16.06 17.15
N GLU A 423 -0.08 -15.13 17.51
CA GLU A 423 -0.43 -13.78 17.92
C GLU A 423 0.32 -12.79 17.03
N VAL A 424 -0.36 -11.72 16.61
CA VAL A 424 0.27 -10.66 15.82
C VAL A 424 0.06 -9.31 16.49
N GLY A 425 1.17 -8.60 16.71
CA GLY A 425 1.14 -7.25 17.25
C GLY A 425 0.45 -6.29 16.28
N ILE A 426 -0.44 -5.47 16.83
CA ILE A 426 -1.02 -4.31 16.16
C ILE A 426 -0.59 -3.09 16.94
N ALA A 427 0.19 -2.22 16.29
CA ALA A 427 0.75 -1.03 16.94
C ALA A 427 -0.33 -0.06 17.44
N HIS A 428 -1.46 0.01 16.73
CA HIS A 428 -2.53 0.93 17.04
C HIS A 428 -3.87 0.39 16.54
N ILE A 429 -4.90 0.41 17.38
CA ILE A 429 -6.30 0.15 17.00
C ILE A 429 -7.22 0.97 17.89
N THR A 430 -8.35 1.40 17.36
CA THR A 430 -9.41 2.04 18.14
C THR A 430 -10.52 1.02 18.40
N LEU A 431 -10.84 0.80 19.67
CA LEU A 431 -11.89 -0.12 20.09
C LEU A 431 -13.05 0.67 20.70
N MET A 432 -14.26 0.31 20.29
CA MET A 432 -15.50 0.82 20.84
C MET A 432 -16.28 -0.33 21.46
N PHE A 433 -16.71 -0.13 22.70
CA PHE A 433 -17.70 -0.98 23.36
C PHE A 433 -19.01 -0.23 23.51
N THR A 434 -20.11 -0.91 23.24
CA THR A 434 -21.47 -0.42 23.50
C THR A 434 -22.17 -1.33 24.50
N ASP A 435 -23.10 -0.78 25.28
CA ASP A 435 -23.97 -1.53 26.18
C ASP A 435 -25.38 -0.95 26.16
N LEU A 436 -26.40 -1.81 26.26
CA LEU A 436 -27.80 -1.39 26.31
C LEU A 436 -28.19 -1.12 27.76
N SER A 437 -28.59 0.12 28.01
CA SER A 437 -28.98 0.58 29.34
C SER A 437 -30.28 -0.11 29.78
N GLY A 438 -30.21 -0.85 30.88
CA GLY A 438 -31.39 -1.47 31.51
C GLY A 438 -31.95 -2.67 30.74
N SER A 439 -31.11 -3.42 30.02
CA SER A 439 -31.54 -4.58 29.23
C SER A 439 -32.26 -5.64 30.06
N THR A 440 -31.81 -5.95 31.28
CA THR A 440 -32.53 -6.90 32.16
C THR A 440 -33.98 -6.47 32.41
N ALA A 441 -34.21 -5.19 32.70
CA ALA A 441 -35.55 -4.65 32.91
C ALA A 441 -36.40 -4.68 31.62
N LEU A 442 -35.77 -4.55 30.45
CA LEU A 442 -36.43 -4.73 29.16
C LEU A 442 -36.94 -6.17 29.00
N TYR A 443 -36.09 -7.18 29.25
CA TYR A 443 -36.48 -8.60 29.19
C TYR A 443 -37.65 -8.91 30.12
N GLU A 444 -37.61 -8.42 31.37
CA GLU A 444 -38.69 -8.61 32.34
C GLU A 444 -40.01 -7.96 31.90
N LYS A 445 -39.94 -6.79 31.25
CA LYS A 445 -41.13 -6.00 30.87
C LYS A 445 -41.89 -6.57 29.67
N ILE A 446 -41.17 -7.02 28.64
CA ILE A 446 -41.79 -7.43 27.36
C ILE A 446 -41.60 -8.90 27.01
N GLY A 447 -40.93 -9.66 27.88
CA GLY A 447 -40.61 -11.06 27.67
C GLY A 447 -39.45 -11.28 26.70
N ASP A 448 -38.92 -12.50 26.71
CA ASP A 448 -37.65 -12.82 26.04
C ASP A 448 -37.70 -12.67 24.52
N ALA A 449 -38.74 -13.19 23.86
CA ALA A 449 -38.80 -13.17 22.40
C ALA A 449 -38.96 -11.74 21.82
N PRO A 450 -39.86 -10.88 22.32
CA PRO A 450 -39.94 -9.48 21.87
C PRO A 450 -38.69 -8.67 22.21
N ALA A 451 -38.09 -8.87 23.38
CA ALA A 451 -36.84 -8.20 23.76
C ALA A 451 -35.69 -8.61 22.83
N TYR A 452 -35.56 -9.90 22.52
CA TYR A 452 -34.55 -10.38 21.59
C TYR A 452 -34.74 -9.82 20.17
N GLY A 453 -35.98 -9.67 19.71
CA GLY A 453 -36.30 -9.00 18.44
C GLY A 453 -35.77 -7.56 18.40
N LEU A 454 -36.02 -6.79 19.46
CA LEU A 454 -35.51 -5.42 19.59
C LEU A 454 -33.98 -5.37 19.66
N VAL A 455 -33.35 -6.30 20.38
CA VAL A 455 -31.88 -6.40 20.47
C VAL A 455 -31.26 -6.72 19.12
N ARG A 456 -31.89 -7.56 18.30
CA ARG A 456 -31.41 -7.85 16.95
C ARG A 456 -31.48 -6.62 16.04
N GLU A 457 -32.59 -5.89 16.05
CA GLU A 457 -32.72 -4.64 15.28
C GLU A 457 -31.73 -3.57 15.76
N HIS A 458 -31.45 -3.54 17.07
CA HIS A 458 -30.40 -2.71 17.64
C HIS A 458 -29.00 -3.08 17.12
N PHE A 459 -28.67 -4.37 17.01
CA PHE A 459 -27.40 -4.81 16.42
C PHE A 459 -27.28 -4.42 14.95
N ASP A 460 -28.35 -4.54 14.17
CA ASP A 460 -28.35 -4.12 12.77
C ASP A 460 -28.12 -2.60 12.65
N PHE A 461 -28.74 -1.81 13.54
CA PHE A 461 -28.54 -0.38 13.65
C PHE A 461 -27.08 0.00 13.95
N LEU A 462 -26.47 -0.61 14.97
CA LEU A 462 -25.07 -0.35 15.33
C LEU A 462 -24.12 -0.81 14.23
N SER A 463 -24.31 -2.03 13.72
CA SER A 463 -23.44 -2.63 12.70
C SER A 463 -23.42 -1.79 11.43
N ARG A 464 -24.56 -1.20 11.05
CA ARG A 464 -24.63 -0.27 9.91
C ARG A 464 -23.77 0.96 10.14
N ILE A 465 -23.91 1.66 11.28
CA ILE A 465 -23.15 2.90 11.55
C ILE A 465 -21.65 2.61 11.70
N VAL A 466 -21.28 1.53 12.41
CA VAL A 466 -19.89 1.09 12.51
C VAL A 466 -19.30 0.86 11.12
N ARG A 467 -20.02 0.12 10.27
CA ARG A 467 -19.62 -0.16 8.90
C ARG A 467 -19.50 1.14 8.08
N ASP A 468 -20.45 2.05 8.16
CA ASP A 468 -20.49 3.29 7.37
C ASP A 468 -19.36 4.27 7.75
N ASN A 469 -18.70 4.04 8.89
CA ASN A 469 -17.54 4.77 9.38
C ASN A 469 -16.26 3.92 9.38
N ASP A 470 -16.11 3.03 8.40
CA ASP A 470 -14.91 2.21 8.17
C ASP A 470 -14.47 1.35 9.36
N GLY A 471 -15.44 0.92 10.18
CA GLY A 471 -15.23 -0.04 11.25
C GLY A 471 -15.80 -1.43 10.93
N GLY A 472 -15.55 -2.33 11.87
CA GLY A 472 -16.11 -3.68 11.85
C GLY A 472 -16.54 -4.12 13.24
N VAL A 473 -17.71 -4.76 13.31
CA VAL A 473 -18.16 -5.46 14.50
C VAL A 473 -17.34 -6.73 14.66
N ILE A 474 -16.64 -6.82 15.79
CA ILE A 474 -15.76 -7.95 16.12
C ILE A 474 -16.59 -9.10 16.65
N LYS A 475 -17.38 -8.80 17.69
CA LYS A 475 -18.29 -9.74 18.34
C LYS A 475 -19.37 -9.01 19.13
N THR A 476 -20.44 -9.72 19.43
CA THR A 476 -21.46 -9.32 20.41
C THR A 476 -21.22 -10.05 21.73
N ILE A 477 -21.55 -9.40 22.84
CA ILE A 477 -21.42 -9.96 24.21
C ILE A 477 -22.73 -9.71 24.94
N GLY A 478 -23.67 -10.66 24.88
CA GLY A 478 -25.04 -10.39 25.32
C GLY A 478 -25.71 -9.39 24.38
N ASP A 479 -26.04 -8.21 24.91
CA ASP A 479 -26.58 -7.02 24.25
C ASP A 479 -25.52 -5.96 23.91
N ALA A 480 -24.26 -6.20 24.29
CA ALA A 480 -23.14 -5.31 23.99
C ALA A 480 -22.51 -5.60 22.62
N VAL A 481 -21.97 -4.57 21.98
CA VAL A 481 -21.18 -4.68 20.75
C VAL A 481 -19.74 -4.27 21.01
N MET A 482 -18.79 -5.09 20.55
CA MET A 482 -17.39 -4.70 20.41
C MET A 482 -17.12 -4.41 18.93
N ALA A 483 -16.72 -3.18 18.64
CA ALA A 483 -16.33 -2.73 17.31
C ALA A 483 -14.87 -2.26 17.30
N ALA A 484 -14.23 -2.36 16.14
CA ALA A 484 -12.87 -1.87 15.92
C ALA A 484 -12.79 -0.95 14.70
N PHE A 485 -11.88 0.01 14.78
CA PHE A 485 -11.55 0.97 13.75
C PHE A 485 -10.03 1.11 13.68
N THR A 486 -9.48 1.36 12.49
CA THR A 486 -8.04 1.65 12.33
C THR A 486 -7.68 2.99 12.98
N GLU A 487 -8.53 4.00 12.77
CA GLU A 487 -8.29 5.38 13.18
C GLU A 487 -9.24 5.87 14.29
N PRO A 488 -8.76 6.68 15.26
CA PRO A 488 -9.60 7.26 16.32
C PRO A 488 -10.74 8.11 15.80
N GLY A 489 -10.48 8.93 14.76
CA GLY A 489 -11.47 9.81 14.14
C GLY A 489 -12.70 9.04 13.64
N ASN A 490 -12.50 7.88 13.02
CA ASN A 490 -13.59 7.01 12.53
C ASN A 490 -14.45 6.47 13.69
N GLY A 491 -13.81 6.05 14.78
CA GLY A 491 -14.51 5.61 15.99
C GLY A 491 -15.35 6.72 16.63
N ILE A 492 -14.80 7.93 16.74
CA ILE A 492 -15.54 9.10 17.26
C ILE A 492 -16.72 9.45 16.36
N LYS A 493 -16.52 9.50 15.04
CA LYS A 493 -17.60 9.79 14.08
C LYS A 493 -18.73 8.78 14.23
N ALA A 494 -18.42 7.48 14.29
CA ALA A 494 -19.40 6.42 14.51
C ALA A 494 -20.15 6.60 15.86
N ALA A 495 -19.43 6.91 16.94
CA ALA A 495 -20.03 7.10 18.26
C ALA A 495 -21.00 8.29 18.30
N LEU A 496 -20.64 9.40 17.64
CA LEU A 496 -21.49 10.58 17.52
C LEU A 496 -22.74 10.26 16.67
N GLU A 497 -22.58 9.58 15.54
CA GLU A 497 -23.71 9.16 14.68
C GLU A 497 -24.64 8.17 15.39
N ILE A 498 -24.11 7.24 16.19
CA ILE A 498 -24.94 6.34 17.03
C ILE A 498 -25.79 7.17 17.99
N ARG A 499 -25.19 8.13 18.68
CA ARG A 499 -25.88 9.00 19.64
C ARG A 499 -26.93 9.88 18.97
N GLU A 500 -26.68 10.38 17.77
CA GLU A 500 -27.64 11.22 17.03
C GLU A 500 -28.83 10.40 16.52
N HIS A 501 -28.58 9.21 15.96
CA HIS A 501 -29.62 8.40 15.34
C HIS A 501 -30.37 7.48 16.31
N VAL A 502 -29.92 7.30 17.56
CA VAL A 502 -30.65 6.49 18.56
C VAL A 502 -32.04 7.06 18.85
N ALA A 503 -32.21 8.38 18.76
CA ALA A 503 -33.52 9.02 18.90
C ALA A 503 -34.49 8.59 17.79
N GLU A 504 -34.00 8.44 16.56
CA GLU A 504 -34.79 7.93 15.44
C GLU A 504 -35.18 6.47 15.61
N PHE A 505 -34.21 5.62 16.01
CA PHE A 505 -34.47 4.24 16.35
C PHE A 505 -35.58 4.12 17.42
N ASN A 506 -35.52 4.97 18.45
CA ASN A 506 -36.52 5.02 19.53
C ASN A 506 -37.88 5.56 19.07
N ARG A 507 -37.96 6.39 18.01
CA ARG A 507 -39.25 6.83 17.44
C ARG A 507 -40.01 5.68 16.79
N ALA A 508 -39.33 4.69 16.22
CA ALA A 508 -39.93 3.47 15.70
C ALA A 508 -40.34 2.50 16.84
N HIS A 509 -39.64 2.57 17.98
CA HIS A 509 -39.81 1.67 19.13
C HIS A 509 -40.37 2.36 20.39
N ARG A 510 -41.34 3.27 20.24
CA ARG A 510 -41.81 4.18 21.31
C ARG A 510 -42.22 3.48 22.61
N SER A 511 -42.73 2.26 22.51
CA SER A 511 -43.17 1.46 23.67
C SER A 511 -42.02 1.03 24.56
N ASN A 512 -40.81 0.89 23.99
CA ASN A 512 -39.60 0.38 24.63
C ASN A 512 -38.36 1.10 24.07
N PRO A 513 -38.14 2.39 24.39
CA PRO A 513 -36.95 3.09 23.96
C PRO A 513 -35.70 2.50 24.62
N ILE A 514 -34.60 2.47 23.87
CA ILE A 514 -33.30 2.00 24.34
C ILE A 514 -32.39 3.18 24.67
N GLY A 515 -31.55 3.02 25.69
CA GLY A 515 -30.42 3.91 25.98
C GLY A 515 -29.12 3.18 25.72
N LEU A 516 -28.10 3.87 25.21
CA LEU A 516 -26.81 3.28 24.89
C LEU A 516 -25.69 3.94 25.68
N LYS A 517 -24.75 3.12 26.14
CA LYS A 517 -23.51 3.57 26.77
C LYS A 517 -22.37 3.26 25.82
N LEU A 518 -21.50 4.22 25.55
CA LEU A 518 -20.38 4.03 24.63
C LEU A 518 -19.06 4.30 25.35
N GLY A 519 -18.07 3.46 25.10
CA GLY A 519 -16.70 3.63 25.58
C GLY A 519 -15.70 3.41 24.46
N LEU A 520 -14.75 4.34 24.28
CA LEU A 520 -13.73 4.26 23.25
C LEU A 520 -12.31 4.44 23.81
N HIS A 521 -11.40 3.60 23.32
CA HIS A 521 -9.97 3.72 23.59
C HIS A 521 -9.15 3.30 22.38
N ALA A 522 -8.01 3.96 22.21
CA ALA A 522 -7.03 3.59 21.20
C ALA A 522 -5.68 3.25 21.83
N GLY A 523 -5.03 2.22 21.29
CA GLY A 523 -3.73 1.75 21.76
C GLY A 523 -3.28 0.46 21.06
N PRO A 524 -2.10 -0.07 21.42
CA PRO A 524 -1.59 -1.31 20.87
C PRO A 524 -2.38 -2.52 21.37
N CYS A 525 -2.51 -3.57 20.57
CA CYS A 525 -3.12 -4.84 20.97
C CYS A 525 -2.47 -6.01 20.24
N ILE A 526 -2.94 -7.23 20.52
CA ILE A 526 -2.63 -8.40 19.70
C ILE A 526 -3.89 -8.85 18.96
N ALA A 527 -3.74 -9.20 17.68
CA ALA A 527 -4.73 -9.96 16.93
C ALA A 527 -4.53 -11.45 17.18
N VAL A 528 -5.62 -12.17 17.40
CA VAL A 528 -5.65 -13.61 17.71
C VAL A 528 -6.81 -14.28 17.01
N THR A 529 -6.80 -15.60 16.93
CA THR A 529 -7.96 -16.40 16.53
C THR A 529 -8.71 -16.92 17.75
N LEU A 530 -9.97 -16.50 17.93
CA LEU A 530 -10.85 -16.99 18.98
C LEU A 530 -12.18 -17.48 18.39
N ASN A 531 -12.61 -18.68 18.78
CA ASN A 531 -13.84 -19.32 18.25
C ASN A 531 -13.89 -19.37 16.71
N GLY A 532 -12.74 -19.58 16.07
CA GLY A 532 -12.62 -19.65 14.61
C GLY A 532 -12.79 -18.31 13.91
N ARG A 533 -12.61 -17.17 14.61
CA ARG A 533 -12.68 -15.81 14.03
C ARG A 533 -11.54 -14.95 14.56
N LEU A 534 -11.13 -13.95 13.78
CA LEU A 534 -10.19 -12.93 14.22
C LEU A 534 -10.79 -12.12 15.38
N ASP A 535 -10.03 -11.95 16.45
CA ASP A 535 -10.39 -11.21 17.66
C ASP A 535 -9.17 -10.39 18.14
N TYR A 536 -9.40 -9.51 19.12
CA TYR A 536 -8.34 -8.71 19.73
C TYR A 536 -8.20 -9.02 21.21
N PHE A 537 -6.95 -9.03 21.68
CA PHE A 537 -6.61 -9.22 23.09
C PHE A 537 -5.58 -8.18 23.56
N GLY A 538 -5.56 -7.91 24.86
CA GLY A 538 -4.58 -7.03 25.50
C GLY A 538 -5.19 -5.88 26.32
N GLY A 539 -4.31 -5.02 26.86
CA GLY A 539 -4.69 -3.92 27.74
C GLY A 539 -5.67 -2.93 27.12
N THR A 540 -5.55 -2.67 25.82
CA THR A 540 -6.42 -1.75 25.07
C THR A 540 -7.87 -2.22 25.05
N VAL A 541 -8.10 -3.53 24.87
CA VAL A 541 -9.45 -4.13 24.90
C VAL A 541 -10.07 -3.94 26.29
N ASN A 542 -9.29 -4.23 27.34
CA ASN A 542 -9.76 -4.09 28.72
C ASN A 542 -10.08 -2.63 29.06
N MET A 543 -9.25 -1.68 28.64
CA MET A 543 -9.49 -0.25 28.88
C MET A 543 -10.77 0.22 28.20
N ALA A 544 -10.97 -0.09 26.91
CA ALA A 544 -12.17 0.30 26.17
C ALA A 544 -13.46 -0.21 26.85
N ALA A 545 -13.48 -1.49 27.24
CA ALA A 545 -14.61 -2.09 27.95
C ALA A 545 -14.87 -1.43 29.32
N ARG A 546 -13.82 -1.03 30.04
CA ARG A 546 -13.96 -0.34 31.33
C ARG A 546 -14.47 1.09 31.17
N LEU A 547 -13.98 1.83 30.18
CA LEU A 547 -14.47 3.18 29.88
C LEU A 547 -15.96 3.17 29.51
N GLN A 548 -16.42 2.15 28.76
CA GLN A 548 -17.86 1.97 28.51
C GLN A 548 -18.62 1.81 29.83
N GLY A 549 -18.08 1.03 30.77
CA GLY A 549 -18.69 0.82 32.09
C GLY A 549 -18.86 2.09 32.93
N GLU A 550 -18.03 3.11 32.69
CA GLU A 550 -18.14 4.43 33.35
C GLU A 550 -19.19 5.35 32.69
N ALA A 551 -19.69 4.98 31.50
CA ALA A 551 -20.69 5.77 30.78
C ALA A 551 -22.11 5.55 31.32
N GLY A 552 -22.84 6.64 31.53
CA GLY A 552 -24.28 6.65 31.78
C GLY A 552 -25.10 6.48 30.49
N PRO A 553 -26.43 6.29 30.60
CA PRO A 553 -27.30 6.19 29.43
C PRO A 553 -27.21 7.43 28.53
N GLY A 554 -26.85 7.23 27.26
CA GLY A 554 -26.68 8.29 26.27
C GLY A 554 -25.31 8.97 26.28
N GLU A 555 -24.39 8.53 27.14
CA GLU A 555 -23.06 9.10 27.26
C GLU A 555 -22.02 8.36 26.41
N ILE A 556 -21.01 9.10 25.99
CA ILE A 556 -19.81 8.58 25.33
C ILE A 556 -18.62 8.90 26.23
N VAL A 557 -17.87 7.89 26.63
CA VAL A 557 -16.63 8.03 27.40
C VAL A 557 -15.44 7.66 26.53
N ILE A 558 -14.45 8.55 26.46
CA ILE A 558 -13.28 8.38 25.59
C ILE A 558 -11.98 8.58 26.38
N SER A 559 -10.97 7.76 26.09
CA SER A 559 -9.65 7.95 26.70
C SER A 559 -8.95 9.23 26.22
N GLU A 560 -7.96 9.71 26.97
CA GLU A 560 -7.10 10.83 26.54
C GLU A 560 -6.40 10.57 25.21
N ALA A 561 -6.03 9.32 24.92
CA ALA A 561 -5.40 8.95 23.65
C ALA A 561 -6.30 9.25 22.44
N ILE A 562 -7.62 9.01 22.58
CA ILE A 562 -8.60 9.38 21.55
C ILE A 562 -8.75 10.89 21.47
N ALA A 563 -8.85 11.57 22.62
CA ALA A 563 -9.03 13.03 22.65
C ALA A 563 -7.83 13.82 22.10
N ALA A 564 -6.63 13.23 22.15
CA ALA A 564 -5.39 13.83 21.65
C ALA A 564 -5.13 13.58 20.15
N ASP A 565 -5.85 12.63 19.54
CA ASP A 565 -5.75 12.38 18.09
C ASP A 565 -6.24 13.61 17.30
N PRO A 566 -5.51 14.12 16.29
CA PRO A 566 -5.89 15.34 15.58
C PRO A 566 -7.27 15.29 14.91
N ALA A 567 -7.62 14.16 14.27
CA ALA A 567 -8.89 14.01 13.55
C ALA A 567 -10.06 13.92 14.54
N ALA A 568 -9.91 13.14 15.61
CA ALA A 568 -10.87 13.08 16.69
C ALA A 568 -11.04 14.44 17.39
N ALA A 569 -9.93 15.11 17.74
CA ALA A 569 -9.93 16.41 18.40
C ALA A 569 -10.71 17.46 17.61
N GLU A 570 -10.58 17.48 16.27
CA GLU A 570 -11.33 18.39 15.41
C GLU A 570 -12.85 18.20 15.55
N MET A 571 -13.34 16.95 15.46
CA MET A 571 -14.77 16.65 15.61
C MET A 571 -15.29 17.03 17.01
N LEU A 572 -14.45 16.78 18.03
CA LEU A 572 -14.77 17.01 19.43
C LEU A 572 -14.83 18.49 19.82
N LYS A 573 -14.25 19.42 19.05
CA LYS A 573 -14.34 20.87 19.32
C LYS A 573 -15.78 21.40 19.42
N SER A 574 -16.70 20.76 18.71
CA SER A 574 -18.12 21.12 18.67
C SER A 574 -18.93 20.53 19.84
N GLN A 575 -18.30 19.68 20.66
CA GLN A 575 -18.95 18.88 21.69
C GLN A 575 -18.62 19.42 23.09
N TRP A 576 -19.57 19.28 24.01
CA TRP A 576 -19.26 19.47 25.43
C TRP A 576 -18.48 18.27 25.97
N LEU A 577 -17.33 18.52 26.59
CA LEU A 577 -16.42 17.51 27.11
C LEU A 577 -16.12 17.77 28.59
N GLU A 578 -16.42 16.78 29.43
CA GLU A 578 -16.07 16.81 30.85
C GLU A 578 -14.82 15.97 31.09
N ALA A 579 -13.81 16.58 31.71
CA ALA A 579 -12.64 15.86 32.16
C ALA A 579 -12.94 15.16 33.48
N ASP A 580 -12.61 13.87 33.56
CA ASP A 580 -12.84 13.05 34.75
C ASP A 580 -11.60 12.17 35.01
N ARG A 581 -11.40 11.79 36.28
CA ARG A 581 -10.30 10.94 36.70
C ARG A 581 -10.76 10.02 37.83
N GLN A 582 -10.85 8.73 37.54
CA GLN A 582 -11.41 7.76 38.47
C GLN A 582 -10.53 6.52 38.64
N ALA A 583 -10.68 5.86 39.79
CA ALA A 583 -10.06 4.56 40.04
C ALA A 583 -10.84 3.47 39.31
N ILE A 584 -10.35 3.07 38.13
CA ILE A 584 -10.98 2.04 37.31
C ILE A 584 -10.48 0.65 37.70
N ARG A 585 -11.40 -0.30 37.86
CA ARG A 585 -11.07 -1.69 38.22
C ARG A 585 -10.08 -2.31 37.23
N GLY A 586 -8.94 -2.77 37.75
CA GLY A 586 -7.89 -3.44 36.97
C GLY A 586 -6.73 -2.52 36.58
N PHE A 587 -6.79 -1.23 36.91
CA PHE A 587 -5.70 -0.28 36.72
C PHE A 587 -5.15 0.17 38.08
N LYS A 588 -3.82 0.27 38.19
CA LYS A 588 -3.14 0.65 39.43
C LYS A 588 -3.34 2.13 39.78
N ASP A 589 -3.29 2.98 38.74
CA ASP A 589 -3.41 4.43 38.88
C ASP A 589 -4.79 4.90 38.41
N PRO A 590 -5.33 5.99 38.98
CA PRO A 590 -6.55 6.60 38.50
C PRO A 590 -6.43 7.01 37.03
N VAL A 591 -7.37 6.56 36.22
CA VAL A 591 -7.40 6.76 34.76
C VAL A 591 -8.10 8.08 34.46
N SER A 592 -7.49 8.91 33.61
CA SER A 592 -8.10 10.14 33.11
C SER A 592 -8.82 9.87 31.80
N PHE A 593 -10.01 10.44 31.64
CA PHE A 593 -10.82 10.30 30.43
C PHE A 593 -11.67 11.54 30.20
N ARG A 594 -12.32 11.61 29.04
CA ARG A 594 -13.31 12.63 28.70
C ARG A 594 -14.69 12.01 28.57
N ARG A 595 -15.71 12.70 29.08
CA ARG A 595 -17.12 12.30 28.99
C ARG A 595 -17.86 13.30 28.11
N LEU A 596 -18.63 12.78 27.16
CA LEU A 596 -19.59 13.54 26.39
C LEU A 596 -20.99 13.24 26.95
N PRO A 597 -21.65 14.20 27.61
CA PRO A 597 -22.98 14.00 28.18
C PRO A 597 -24.06 13.87 27.09
N PRO A 598 -25.28 13.45 27.45
CA PRO A 598 -26.38 13.33 26.50
C PRO A 598 -26.75 14.70 25.91
N GLY A 599 -26.75 14.82 24.57
CA GLY A 599 -27.21 16.03 23.86
C GLY A 599 -26.26 17.23 23.84
N GLY A 600 -24.99 17.09 24.21
CA GLY A 600 -24.05 18.20 24.32
C GLY A 600 -23.45 18.70 22.99
N THR A 601 -24.19 19.51 22.23
CA THR A 601 -23.56 20.48 21.32
C THR A 601 -23.11 21.70 22.13
N ALA A 602 -21.90 22.18 21.90
CA ALA A 602 -21.43 23.40 22.56
C ALA A 602 -22.28 24.59 22.08
N ILE A 603 -23.18 25.08 22.93
CA ILE A 603 -23.88 26.35 22.68
C ILE A 603 -22.80 27.42 22.67
N LYS A 604 -22.48 28.00 21.50
CA LYS A 604 -21.74 29.26 21.44
C LYS A 604 -22.55 30.28 22.23
N SER A 605 -22.08 30.64 23.42
CA SER A 605 -22.57 31.84 24.10
C SER A 605 -22.28 33.02 23.17
N ALA A 606 -23.33 33.55 22.54
CA ALA A 606 -23.32 34.94 22.11
C ALA A 606 -23.32 35.82 23.38
N SER A 607 -22.59 36.94 23.35
CA SER A 607 -22.24 37.89 24.43
C SER A 607 -21.06 37.46 25.29
N GLU A 608 -20.00 38.26 25.53
CA GLU A 608 -19.72 39.69 25.30
C GLU A 608 -18.21 39.91 25.22
#